data_AF-A0A443SK14-F1
#
_entry.id   AF-A0A443SK14-F1
#
_cell.length_a   1.000
_cell.length_b   1.000
_cell.length_c   1.000
_cell.angle_alpha   90.00
_cell.angle_beta   90.00
_cell.angle_gamma   90.00
#
_symmetry.space_group_name_H-M   'P 1'
#
loop_
_entity.id
_entity.type
_entity.pdbx_description
1 polymer ?
#
loop_
_entity_poly.entity_id
_entity_poly.type
_entity_poly.pdbx_seq_one_letter_code
_entity_poly.pdbx_strand_id
1 'polypeptide(L)'
;MDILCEKWTAIDGKEETDAAIDLYCAVDGSIAPGETKKILMDNKYRIPRGFYGTIHPYPQISLTSNLVICNTTVDSLYTGNIYIVAHLPRDSPLFNFNEDL
;
A
#
# COMPACT_ATOMS: atom_id res chain seq x y z
N MET A 1 -25.63 -3.23 13.93
CA MET A 1 -24.90 -4.50 13.76
C MET A 1 -23.45 -4.11 13.76
N ASP A 2 -22.89 -4.01 14.96
CA ASP A 2 -21.53 -3.53 15.17
C ASP A 2 -20.60 -4.69 14.89
N ILE A 3 -19.86 -4.60 13.79
CA ILE A 3 -18.76 -5.52 13.53
C ILE A 3 -17.63 -5.05 14.44
N LEU A 4 -17.59 -5.62 15.65
CA LEU A 4 -16.44 -5.56 16.54
C LEU A 4 -15.23 -6.12 15.78
N CYS A 5 -14.40 -5.22 15.28
CA CYS A 5 -13.12 -5.52 14.71
C CYS A 5 -12.20 -5.92 15.86
N GLU A 6 -12.12 -7.22 16.15
CA GLU A 6 -11.28 -7.76 17.21
C GLU A 6 -9.80 -7.39 16.94
N LYS A 7 -9.33 -6.37 17.66
CA LYS A 7 -7.94 -6.04 17.94
C LYS A 7 -7.01 -6.13 16.71
N TRP A 8 -7.23 -5.25 15.75
CA TRP A 8 -6.12 -4.80 14.91
C TRP A 8 -5.23 -3.98 15.81
N THR A 9 -3.99 -4.43 16.04
CA THR A 9 -2.97 -3.58 16.64
C THR A 9 -3.02 -2.27 15.86
N ALA A 10 -3.36 -1.17 16.54
CA ALA A 10 -3.41 0.14 15.94
C ALA A 10 -2.14 0.31 15.10
N ILE A 11 -2.32 0.39 13.78
CA ILE A 11 -1.25 0.76 12.89
C ILE A 11 -1.06 2.24 13.20
N ASP A 12 0.15 2.57 13.65
CA ASP A 12 0.47 3.78 14.41
C ASP A 12 -0.22 5.02 13.80
N GLY A 13 -1.06 5.70 14.58
CA GLY A 13 -1.71 6.96 14.17
C GLY A 13 -3.06 6.90 13.42
N LYS A 14 -3.72 5.74 13.28
CA LYS A 14 -5.07 5.67 12.68
C LYS A 14 -6.20 5.79 13.71
N GLU A 15 -7.22 6.58 13.38
CA GLU A 15 -8.44 6.71 14.20
C GLU A 15 -9.45 5.63 13.84
N GLU A 16 -10.37 5.30 14.76
CA GLU A 16 -11.42 4.29 14.54
C GLU A 16 -12.34 4.63 13.33
N THR A 17 -12.34 5.89 12.90
CA THR A 17 -13.16 6.39 11.78
C THR A 17 -12.47 6.31 10.42
N ASP A 18 -11.20 5.92 10.36
CA ASP A 18 -10.46 5.89 9.09
C ASP A 18 -10.98 4.77 8.17
N ALA A 19 -11.22 5.13 6.91
CA ALA A 19 -11.76 4.20 5.91
C ALA A 19 -10.73 3.19 5.38
N ALA A 20 -9.44 3.38 5.68
CA ALA A 20 -8.35 2.59 5.14
C ALA A 20 -7.19 2.45 6.12
N ILE A 21 -6.42 1.39 5.91
CA ILE A 21 -5.20 1.06 6.63
C ILE A 21 -4.00 1.48 5.77
N ASP A 22 -3.01 2.13 6.39
CA ASP A 22 -1.77 2.48 5.70
C ASP A 22 -0.87 1.25 5.52
N LEU A 23 -0.16 1.23 4.39
CA LEU A 23 0.82 0.22 4.03
C LEU A 23 2.20 0.86 3.95
N TYR A 24 3.19 0.19 4.52
CA TYR A 24 4.58 0.65 4.52
C TYR A 24 5.46 -0.33 3.75
N CYS A 25 6.48 0.19 3.06
CA CYS A 25 7.44 -0.63 2.34
C CYS A 25 8.37 -1.34 3.33
N ALA A 26 8.61 -2.63 3.11
CA ALA A 26 9.47 -3.46 3.97
C ALA A 26 10.96 -3.09 3.89
N VAL A 27 11.35 -2.42 2.80
CA VAL A 27 12.73 -2.06 2.49
C VAL A 27 12.74 -0.71 1.79
N ASP A 28 13.85 0.00 1.95
CA ASP A 28 14.11 1.24 1.21
C ASP A 28 14.49 0.92 -0.23
N GLY A 29 14.35 1.92 -1.09
CA GLY A 29 14.87 1.84 -2.44
C GLY A 29 14.29 2.91 -3.34
N SER A 30 14.55 2.75 -4.63
CA SER A 30 14.11 3.72 -5.64
C SER A 30 13.47 3.07 -6.85
N ILE A 31 12.74 3.89 -7.61
CA ILE A 31 12.19 3.56 -8.92
C ILE A 31 12.73 4.60 -9.91
N ALA A 32 13.38 4.13 -10.97
CA ALA A 32 13.92 4.98 -12.01
C ALA A 32 12.84 5.41 -13.02
N PRO A 33 13.03 6.53 -13.73
CA PRO A 33 12.06 6.97 -14.73
C PRO A 33 11.86 5.94 -15.84
N GLY A 34 10.62 5.56 -16.11
CA GLY A 34 10.23 4.50 -17.04
C GLY A 34 10.28 3.08 -16.47
N GLU A 35 10.66 2.90 -15.21
CA GLU A 35 10.72 1.61 -14.54
C GLU A 35 9.35 1.20 -13.99
N THR A 36 9.10 -0.11 -14.00
CA THR A 36 8.02 -0.74 -13.22
C THR A 36 8.63 -1.68 -12.21
N LYS A 37 8.32 -1.49 -10.94
CA LYS A 37 8.93 -2.24 -9.83
C LYS A 37 7.87 -2.89 -8.96
N LYS A 38 8.19 -4.11 -8.50
CA LYS A 38 7.43 -4.84 -7.50
C LYS A 38 8.04 -4.56 -6.13
N ILE A 39 7.28 -3.98 -5.23
CA ILE A 39 7.74 -3.53 -3.90
C ILE A 39 7.08 -4.38 -2.83
N LEU A 40 7.87 -4.90 -1.90
CA LEU A 40 7.42 -5.72 -0.77
C LEU A 40 6.87 -4.83 0.35
N MET A 41 5.68 -5.12 0.85
CA MET A 41 5.11 -4.46 2.02
C MET A 41 5.55 -5.15 3.33
N ASP A 42 5.70 -4.37 4.40
CA ASP A 42 6.27 -4.83 5.68
C ASP A 42 5.37 -5.84 6.41
N ASN A 43 4.06 -5.75 6.19
CA ASN A 43 3.07 -6.49 6.97
C ASN A 43 2.26 -7.49 6.14
N LYS A 44 1.84 -8.56 6.82
CA LYS A 44 0.80 -9.48 6.34
C LYS A 44 -0.53 -9.12 6.97
N TYR A 45 -1.58 -9.13 6.16
CA TYR A 45 -2.92 -8.77 6.60
C TYR A 45 -3.85 -9.97 6.46
N ARG A 46 -4.74 -10.14 7.44
CA ARG A 46 -5.79 -11.17 7.41
C ARG A 46 -7.15 -10.52 7.23
N ILE A 47 -7.64 -10.55 6.01
CA ILE A 47 -8.94 -9.95 5.68
C ILE A 47 -10.06 -10.90 6.16
N PRO A 48 -11.13 -10.38 6.77
CA PRO A 48 -12.29 -11.20 7.15
C PRO A 48 -12.85 -11.98 5.96
N ARG A 49 -13.31 -13.22 6.22
CA ARG A 49 -13.90 -14.06 5.16
C ARG A 49 -15.13 -13.39 4.56
N GLY A 50 -15.26 -13.47 3.24
CA GLY A 50 -16.34 -12.83 2.48
C GLY A 50 -16.03 -11.41 2.01
N PHE A 51 -14.84 -10.89 2.33
CA PHE A 51 -14.33 -9.61 1.87
C PHE A 51 -13.07 -9.78 1.01
N TYR A 52 -12.66 -8.70 0.35
CA TYR A 52 -11.37 -8.58 -0.31
C TYR A 52 -10.80 -7.19 0.01
N GLY A 53 -9.48 -7.06 -0.09
CA GLY A 53 -8.78 -5.80 0.08
C GLY A 53 -8.40 -5.20 -1.26
N THR A 54 -8.42 -3.89 -1.36
CA THR A 54 -7.88 -3.17 -2.51
C THR A 54 -6.81 -2.20 -2.05
N ILE A 55 -5.73 -2.15 -2.80
CA ILE A 55 -4.63 -1.21 -2.56
C ILE A 55 -4.81 -0.04 -3.50
N HIS A 56 -4.86 1.15 -2.91
CA HIS A 56 -4.97 2.42 -3.62
C HIS A 56 -3.78 3.31 -3.25
N PRO A 57 -3.35 4.20 -4.15
CA PRO A 57 -2.34 5.18 -3.80
C PRO A 57 -2.88 6.14 -2.75
N TYR A 58 -2.02 6.54 -1.81
CA TYR A 58 -2.39 7.57 -0.85
C TYR A 58 -2.62 8.91 -1.58
N PRO A 59 -3.64 9.71 -1.22
CA PRO A 59 -3.96 10.93 -1.97
C PRO A 59 -2.80 11.91 -2.06
N GLN A 60 -2.03 12.07 -0.99
CA GLN A 60 -0.88 12.98 -1.00
C GLN A 60 0.19 12.52 -1.99
N ILE A 61 0.53 11.22 -2.01
CA ILE A 61 1.50 10.63 -2.96
C ILE A 61 1.04 10.87 -4.40
N SER A 62 -0.26 10.74 -4.66
CA SER A 62 -0.84 10.95 -5.99
C SER A 62 -0.78 12.42 -6.45
N LEU A 63 -0.67 13.36 -5.52
CA LEU A 63 -0.62 14.80 -5.79
C LEU A 63 0.82 15.33 -5.89
N THR A 64 1.75 14.77 -5.13
CA THR A 64 3.14 15.26 -5.01
C THR A 64 4.14 14.48 -5.86
N SER A 65 3.76 13.31 -6.36
CA SER A 65 4.63 12.45 -7.17
C SER A 65 3.94 12.00 -8.45
N ASN A 66 4.75 11.59 -9.43
CA ASN A 66 4.25 10.96 -10.65
C ASN A 66 4.10 9.43 -10.49
N LEU A 67 4.15 8.91 -9.26
CA LEU A 67 4.10 7.49 -9.00
C LEU A 67 2.72 6.92 -9.36
N VAL A 68 2.69 5.90 -10.21
CA VAL A 68 1.47 5.19 -10.57
C VAL A 68 1.44 3.85 -9.86
N ILE A 69 0.53 3.68 -8.90
CA ILE A 69 0.28 2.39 -8.27
C ILE A 69 -0.71 1.60 -9.12
N CYS A 70 -0.32 0.41 -9.54
CA CYS A 70 -1.22 -0.51 -10.23
C CYS A 70 -2.23 -1.09 -9.24
N ASN A 71 -3.51 -1.09 -9.62
CA ASN A 71 -4.57 -1.68 -8.81
C ASN A 71 -4.22 -3.12 -8.42
N THR A 72 -4.23 -3.37 -7.12
CA THR A 72 -3.90 -4.67 -6.54
C THR A 72 -5.06 -5.10 -5.65
N THR A 73 -5.63 -6.27 -5.95
CA THR A 73 -6.68 -6.91 -5.16
C THR A 73 -6.06 -8.02 -4.32
N VAL A 74 -6.38 -8.05 -3.03
CA VAL A 74 -5.93 -9.06 -2.08
C VAL A 74 -7.12 -9.91 -1.65
N ASP A 75 -7.09 -11.20 -1.99
CA ASP A 75 -8.12 -12.16 -1.59
C ASP A 75 -8.06 -12.45 -0.08
N SER A 76 -9.20 -12.69 0.57
CA SER A 76 -9.24 -12.97 2.02
C SER A 76 -8.58 -14.28 2.43
N LEU A 77 -8.36 -15.20 1.49
CA LEU A 77 -7.61 -16.44 1.72
C LEU A 77 -6.13 -16.33 1.33
N TYR A 78 -5.68 -15.16 0.85
CA TYR A 78 -4.28 -14.92 0.54
C TYR A 78 -3.45 -14.84 1.83
N THR A 79 -2.42 -15.67 1.93
CA THR A 79 -1.52 -15.75 3.11
C THR A 79 -0.07 -15.40 2.79
N GLY A 80 0.19 -15.05 1.53
CA GLY A 80 1.51 -14.67 1.05
C GLY A 80 1.93 -13.27 1.48
N ASN A 81 3.10 -12.86 1.02
CA ASN A 81 3.56 -11.49 1.19
C ASN A 81 2.80 -10.58 0.22
N ILE A 82 2.36 -9.42 0.70
CA ILE A 82 1.72 -8.44 -0.16
C ILE A 82 2.81 -7.66 -0.89
N TYR A 83 2.59 -7.48 -2.20
CA TYR A 83 3.44 -6.67 -3.04
C TYR A 83 2.58 -5.66 -3.78
N ILE A 84 3.08 -4.45 -3.90
CA ILE A 84 2.53 -3.43 -4.80
C ILE A 84 3.36 -3.40 -6.07
N VAL A 85 2.71 -3.13 -7.19
CA VAL A 85 3.40 -2.84 -8.45
C VAL A 85 3.28 -1.34 -8.69
N ALA A 86 4.41 -0.67 -8.79
CA ALA A 86 4.49 0.75 -9.02
C ALA A 86 5.21 1.02 -10.34
N HIS A 87 4.69 1.94 -11.12
CA HIS A 87 5.29 2.43 -12.35
C HIS A 87 5.63 3.90 -12.20
N LEU A 88 6.81 4.29 -12.67
CA LEU A 88 7.23 5.68 -12.74
C LEU A 88 7.33 6.12 -14.20
N PRO A 89 6.56 7.12 -14.65
CA PRO A 89 6.66 7.65 -16.01
C PRO A 89 8.07 8.16 -16.37
N ARG A 90 8.46 8.07 -17.64
CA ARG A 90 9.83 8.40 -18.11
C ARG A 90 10.25 9.86 -17.88
N ASP A 91 9.29 10.77 -17.79
CA ASP A 91 9.45 12.20 -17.57
C ASP A 91 9.47 12.60 -16.10
N SER A 92 9.46 11.62 -15.19
CA SER A 92 9.49 11.85 -13.74
C SER A 92 10.91 11.94 -13.21
N PRO A 93 11.16 12.63 -12.08
CA PRO A 93 12.41 12.49 -11.33
C PRO A 93 12.51 11.08 -10.71
N LEU A 94 13.72 10.66 -10.32
CA LEU A 94 13.92 9.45 -9.51
C LEU A 94 13.04 9.52 -8.25
N PHE A 95 12.35 8.43 -7.92
CA PHE A 95 11.51 8.34 -6.73
C PHE A 95 12.14 7.40 -5.71
N ASN A 96 12.34 7.84 -4.46
CA ASN A 96 12.88 7.05 -3.36
C ASN A 96 11.77 6.71 -2.35
N PHE A 97 11.34 5.46 -2.29
CA PHE A 97 10.34 5.03 -1.32
C PHE A 97 10.97 4.88 0.08
N ASN A 98 10.20 5.26 1.12
CA ASN A 98 10.58 5.45 2.53
C ASN A 98 11.38 6.72 2.88
N GLU A 99 11.92 7.44 1.88
CA GLU A 99 12.46 8.80 2.08
C GLU A 99 11.46 9.86 1.61
N ASP A 100 10.81 9.62 0.47
CA ASP A 100 9.83 10.53 -0.14
C ASP A 100 8.37 10.24 0.31
N LEU A 101 8.17 9.20 1.13
CA LEU A 101 6.87 8.75 1.65
C LEU A 101 6.61 9.20 3.10
#